data_AF-A0A8J6H7M9-F1
#
_entry.id   AF-A0A8J6H7M9-F1
#
_cell.length_a   1.000
_cell.length_b   1.000
_cell.length_c   1.000
_cell.angle_alpha   90.00
_cell.angle_beta   90.00
_cell.angle_gamma   90.00
#
_symmetry.space_group_name_H-M   'P 1'
#
loop_
_entity.id
_entity.type
_entity.pdbx_description
1 polymer ?
#
loop_
_entity_poly.entity_id
_entity_poly.type
_entity_poly.pdbx_seq_one_letter_code
_entity_poly.pdbx_strand_id
1 'polypeptide(L)'
;MCGIVGTSSTEKENINIQVNEVAVCGTIAKGAGYTQLAEFCAALDIPVFSRKTYLRAEENILDITEKVALDEMLAAGTEERALAIDAGEVDKDGVSQLQLTVRGLSDRINYNALSGVATIIGARTKKVLYRCPKNGVLTVHYGVVNVGKM
;
A
#
# COMPACT_ATOMS: atom_id res chain seq x y z
N MET A 1 -32.48 15.84 20.96
CA MET A 1 -31.79 14.82 21.77
C MET A 1 -32.53 13.51 21.56
N CYS A 2 -31.95 12.55 20.84
CA CYS A 2 -32.57 11.23 20.62
C CYS A 2 -32.07 10.27 21.71
N GLY A 3 -32.99 9.56 22.37
CA GLY A 3 -32.72 8.64 23.46
C GLY A 3 -32.00 7.38 22.99
N ILE A 4 -30.72 7.28 23.28
CA ILE A 4 -29.96 6.04 23.15
C ILE A 4 -30.38 5.10 24.29
N VAL A 5 -31.02 3.97 23.98
CA VAL A 5 -31.56 3.00 24.95
C VAL A 5 -30.67 1.76 25.11
N GLY A 6 -29.45 1.80 24.57
CA GLY A 6 -28.45 0.76 24.81
C GLY A 6 -27.25 0.87 23.89
N THR A 7 -26.09 0.55 24.44
CA THR A 7 -24.83 0.37 23.72
C THR A 7 -24.36 -1.06 23.93
N SER A 8 -24.23 -1.83 22.86
CA SER A 8 -23.61 -3.16 22.88
C SER A 8 -22.23 -3.07 22.26
N SER A 9 -21.21 -3.35 23.07
CA SER A 9 -19.80 -3.37 22.66
C SER A 9 -19.33 -4.82 22.60
N THR A 10 -18.86 -5.28 21.44
CA THR A 10 -18.32 -6.64 21.25
C THR A 10 -16.79 -6.70 21.29
N GLU A 11 -16.11 -5.59 21.56
CA GLU A 11 -14.65 -5.48 21.46
C GLU A 11 -14.00 -5.13 22.81
N LYS A 12 -12.81 -5.70 23.04
CA LYS A 12 -12.02 -5.56 24.27
C LYS A 12 -11.81 -4.09 24.63
N GLU A 13 -12.12 -3.74 25.88
CA GLU A 13 -11.93 -2.42 26.45
C GLU A 13 -10.47 -1.93 26.30
N ASN A 14 -10.29 -0.72 25.78
CA ASN A 14 -9.03 0.02 25.53
C ASN A 14 -8.35 -0.11 24.16
N ILE A 15 -9.12 -0.02 23.08
CA ILE A 15 -8.59 0.64 21.86
C ILE A 15 -9.46 1.86 21.63
N ASN A 16 -8.96 3.05 22.01
CA ASN A 16 -9.62 4.31 21.66
C ASN A 16 -9.41 4.55 20.16
N ILE A 17 -10.17 3.80 19.36
CA ILE A 17 -10.14 3.88 17.90
C ILE A 17 -10.86 5.17 17.53
N GLN A 18 -10.14 6.12 16.96
CA GLN A 18 -10.73 7.33 16.42
C GLN A 18 -11.64 6.95 15.24
N VAL A 19 -12.94 6.87 15.47
CA VAL A 19 -13.96 6.40 14.50
C VAL A 19 -13.83 7.08 13.13
N ASN A 20 -13.49 8.37 13.12
CA ASN A 20 -13.28 9.13 11.89
C ASN A 20 -12.09 8.57 11.08
N GLU A 21 -10.99 8.19 11.72
CA GLU A 21 -9.82 7.64 11.02
C GLU A 21 -10.11 6.26 10.45
N VAL A 22 -10.85 5.41 11.17
CA VAL A 22 -11.24 4.10 10.64
C VAL A 22 -12.25 4.19 9.52
N ALA A 23 -13.19 5.14 9.58
CA ALA A 23 -14.09 5.42 8.46
C ALA A 23 -13.31 5.85 7.21
N VAL A 24 -12.32 6.73 7.37
CA VAL A 24 -11.45 7.17 6.26
C VAL A 24 -10.59 6.03 5.74
N CYS A 25 -9.96 5.24 6.62
CA CYS A 25 -9.15 4.08 6.27
C CYS A 25 -9.96 3.06 5.45
N GLY A 26 -11.17 2.71 5.90
CA GLY A 26 -12.07 1.83 5.17
C GLY A 26 -12.53 2.40 3.82
N THR A 27 -12.67 3.72 3.72
CA THR A 27 -13.00 4.42 2.46
C THR A 27 -11.85 4.32 1.47
N ILE A 28 -10.63 4.64 1.89
CA ILE A 28 -9.41 4.55 1.07
C ILE A 28 -9.16 3.11 0.63
N ALA A 29 -9.32 2.13 1.52
CA ALA A 29 -9.14 0.71 1.21
C ALA A 29 -10.10 0.21 0.13
N LYS A 30 -11.30 0.77 0.04
CA LYS A 30 -12.26 0.49 -1.04
C LYS A 30 -11.95 1.23 -2.35
N GLY A 31 -10.94 2.10 -2.37
CA GLY A 31 -10.65 2.98 -3.50
C GLY A 31 -11.66 4.11 -3.66
N ALA A 32 -12.34 4.48 -2.57
CA ALA A 32 -13.33 5.55 -2.55
C ALA A 32 -12.76 6.85 -1.97
N GLY A 33 -13.47 7.95 -2.19
CA GLY A 33 -13.14 9.26 -1.63
C GLY A 33 -14.25 9.85 -0.76
N TYR A 34 -14.00 11.05 -0.23
CA TYR A 34 -14.95 11.77 0.65
C TYR A 34 -16.39 11.82 0.12
N THR A 35 -16.57 12.11 -1.18
CA THR A 35 -17.92 12.22 -1.76
C THR A 35 -18.71 10.92 -1.62
N GLN A 36 -18.08 9.78 -1.90
CA GLN A 36 -18.74 8.47 -1.80
C GLN A 36 -19.02 8.10 -0.34
N LEU A 37 -18.14 8.45 0.60
CA LEU A 37 -18.40 8.28 2.02
C LEU A 37 -19.59 9.15 2.48
N ALA A 38 -19.65 10.41 2.04
CA ALA A 38 -20.74 11.31 2.37
C ALA A 38 -22.08 10.84 1.78
N GLU A 39 -22.09 10.35 0.54
CA GLU A 39 -23.27 9.75 -0.09
C GLU A 39 -23.75 8.50 0.68
N PHE A 40 -22.82 7.63 1.06
CA PHE A 40 -23.13 6.44 1.86
C PHE A 40 -23.75 6.80 3.22
N CYS A 41 -23.16 7.76 3.93
CA CYS A 41 -23.70 8.26 5.19
C CYS A 41 -25.07 8.92 5.02
N ALA A 42 -25.27 9.72 3.95
CA ALA A 42 -26.55 10.36 3.66
C ALA A 42 -27.66 9.34 3.36
N ALA A 43 -27.35 8.23 2.67
CA ALA A 43 -28.31 7.16 2.40
C ALA A 43 -28.81 6.45 3.67
N LEU A 44 -28.01 6.50 4.75
CA LEU A 44 -28.31 5.90 6.05
C LEU A 44 -28.79 6.91 7.10
N ASP A 45 -28.96 8.18 6.72
CA ASP A 45 -29.26 9.30 7.63
C ASP A 45 -28.22 9.42 8.79
N ILE A 46 -26.95 9.15 8.48
CA ILE A 46 -25.83 9.25 9.42
C ILE A 46 -25.10 10.59 9.19
N PRO A 47 -24.85 11.39 10.24
CA PRO A 47 -24.02 12.59 10.13
C PRO A 47 -22.59 12.24 9.70
N VAL A 48 -22.11 12.89 8.63
CA VAL A 48 -20.72 12.75 8.16
C VAL A 48 -19.89 13.94 8.64
N PHE A 49 -18.64 13.70 9.02
CA PHE A 49 -17.69 14.76 9.37
C PHE A 49 -17.30 15.60 8.16
N SER A 50 -16.74 16.79 8.41
CA SER A 50 -16.39 17.72 7.34
C SER A 50 -15.30 17.18 6.40
N ARG A 51 -15.30 17.65 5.15
CA ARG A 51 -14.22 17.38 4.19
C ARG A 51 -12.83 17.73 4.75
N LYS A 52 -12.71 18.81 5.53
CA LYS A 52 -11.42 19.20 6.15
C LYS A 52 -10.92 18.14 7.13
N THR A 53 -11.83 17.54 7.89
CA THR A 53 -11.51 16.44 8.81
C THR A 53 -11.12 15.19 8.05
N TYR A 54 -11.83 14.89 6.95
CA TYR A 54 -11.49 13.77 6.07
C TYR A 54 -10.07 13.87 5.52
N LEU A 55 -9.71 15.02 4.93
CA LEU A 55 -8.40 15.19 4.29
C LEU A 55 -7.25 15.06 5.29
N ARG A 56 -7.40 15.58 6.52
CA ARG A 56 -6.38 15.42 7.56
C ARG A 56 -6.17 13.97 7.96
N ALA A 57 -7.26 13.21 8.09
CA ALA A 57 -7.19 11.80 8.40
C ALA A 57 -6.61 10.99 7.22
N GLU A 58 -7.00 11.35 5.99
CA GLU A 58 -6.47 10.73 4.77
C GLU A 58 -4.96 10.95 4.65
N GLU A 59 -4.46 12.18 4.83
CA GLU A 59 -3.02 12.49 4.85
C GLU A 59 -2.29 11.63 5.88
N ASN A 60 -2.76 11.60 7.14
CA ASN A 60 -2.15 10.79 8.18
C ASN A 60 -2.10 9.29 7.83
N ILE A 61 -3.20 8.75 7.28
CA ILE A 61 -3.30 7.33 6.91
C ILE A 61 -2.38 7.02 5.73
N LEU A 62 -2.32 7.89 4.72
CA LEU A 62 -1.46 7.71 3.56
C LEU A 62 0.02 7.76 3.97
N ASP A 63 0.42 8.69 4.84
CA ASP A 63 1.78 8.79 5.37
C ASP A 63 2.21 7.52 6.12
N ILE A 64 1.31 6.97 6.94
CA ILE A 64 1.57 5.71 7.67
C ILE A 64 1.64 4.55 6.67
N THR A 65 0.72 4.50 5.71
CA THR A 65 0.65 3.45 4.70
C THR A 65 1.91 3.44 3.83
N GLU A 66 2.41 4.61 3.44
CA GLU A 66 3.66 4.72 2.67
C GLU A 66 4.85 4.17 3.45
N LYS A 67 4.99 4.55 4.74
CA LYS A 67 6.07 4.04 5.60
C LYS A 67 6.01 2.53 5.77
N VAL A 68 4.82 1.99 6.12
CA VAL A 68 4.63 0.55 6.28
C VAL A 68 4.90 -0.18 4.96
N ALA A 69 4.44 0.36 3.83
CA ALA A 69 4.70 -0.24 2.52
C ALA A 69 6.21 -0.27 2.19
N LEU A 70 6.96 0.78 2.53
CA LEU A 70 8.41 0.82 2.34
C LEU A 70 9.13 -0.19 3.24
N ASP A 71 8.77 -0.27 4.52
CA ASP A 71 9.36 -1.21 5.47
C ASP A 71 9.12 -2.67 5.05
N GLU A 72 7.91 -3.00 4.61
CA GLU A 72 7.55 -4.32 4.09
C GLU A 72 8.29 -4.65 2.79
N MET A 73 8.44 -3.69 1.87
CA MET A 73 9.21 -3.89 0.64
C MET A 73 10.70 -4.13 0.93
N LEU A 74 11.26 -3.42 1.91
CA LEU A 74 12.64 -3.62 2.37
C LEU A 74 12.81 -5.01 3.00
N ALA A 75 11.90 -5.43 3.88
CA ALA A 75 11.91 -6.74 4.50
C ALA A 75 11.77 -7.88 3.47
N ALA A 76 10.90 -7.70 2.48
CA ALA A 76 10.78 -8.65 1.36
C ALA A 76 12.07 -8.72 0.53
N GLY A 77 12.73 -7.58 0.30
CA GLY A 77 14.00 -7.50 -0.42
C GLY A 77 15.16 -8.19 0.31
N THR A 78 15.23 -8.06 1.64
CA THR A 78 16.26 -8.72 2.44
C THR A 78 16.05 -10.24 2.50
N GLU A 79 14.80 -10.69 2.61
CA GLU A 79 14.45 -12.11 2.56
C GLU A 79 14.79 -12.74 1.20
N GLU A 80 14.38 -12.12 0.09
CA GLU A 80 14.70 -12.62 -1.26
C GLU A 80 16.22 -12.67 -1.48
N ARG A 81 16.96 -11.68 -0.96
CA ARG A 81 18.43 -11.65 -1.02
C ARG A 81 19.06 -12.80 -0.25
N ALA A 82 18.58 -13.08 0.97
CA ALA A 82 19.09 -14.19 1.78
C ALA A 82 18.90 -15.53 1.04
N LEU A 83 17.72 -15.75 0.46
CA LEU A 83 17.43 -16.95 -0.32
C LEU A 83 18.36 -17.10 -1.55
N ALA A 84 18.68 -16.01 -2.25
CA ALA A 84 19.60 -16.04 -3.38
C ALA A 84 21.03 -16.42 -2.96
N ILE A 85 21.50 -15.88 -1.83
CA ILE A 85 22.82 -16.24 -1.26
C ILE A 85 22.85 -17.71 -0.85
N ASP A 86 21.82 -18.21 -0.16
CA ASP A 86 21.74 -19.61 0.27
C ASP A 86 21.72 -20.60 -0.92
N ALA A 87 21.20 -20.16 -2.07
CA ALA A 87 21.19 -20.94 -3.31
C ALA A 87 22.53 -20.88 -4.08
N GLY A 88 23.53 -20.14 -3.59
CA GLY A 88 24.79 -19.92 -4.29
C GLY A 88 24.65 -19.04 -5.54
N GLU A 89 23.54 -18.30 -5.68
CA GLU A 89 23.30 -17.37 -6.79
C GLU A 89 24.00 -16.04 -6.52
N VAL A 90 25.32 -16.09 -6.43
CA VAL A 90 26.19 -14.92 -6.20
C VAL A 90 27.13 -14.76 -7.39
N ASP A 91 27.28 -13.52 -7.86
CA ASP A 91 28.27 -13.19 -8.88
C ASP A 91 29.69 -13.25 -8.29
N LYS A 92 30.70 -13.11 -9.16
CA LYS A 92 32.14 -13.10 -8.83
C LYS A 92 32.51 -12.08 -7.74
N ASP A 93 31.71 -11.02 -7.60
CA ASP A 93 31.89 -9.96 -6.60
C ASP A 93 31.06 -10.19 -5.31
N GLY A 94 30.40 -11.34 -5.16
CA GLY A 94 29.57 -11.68 -4.00
C GLY A 94 28.19 -11.00 -3.98
N VAL A 95 27.79 -10.39 -5.09
CA VAL A 95 26.46 -9.78 -5.25
C VAL A 95 25.43 -10.86 -5.59
N SER A 96 24.38 -10.97 -4.77
CA SER A 96 23.29 -11.91 -4.99
C SER A 96 22.51 -11.58 -6.27
N GLN A 97 22.35 -12.56 -7.14
CA GLN A 97 21.51 -12.46 -8.34
C GLN A 97 20.06 -12.74 -7.95
N LEU A 98 19.28 -11.68 -7.83
CA LEU A 98 17.86 -11.76 -7.51
C LEU A 98 17.06 -12.03 -8.80
N GLN A 99 16.35 -13.15 -8.84
CA GLN A 99 15.35 -13.38 -9.88
C GLN A 99 14.11 -12.54 -9.57
N LEU A 100 13.72 -11.69 -10.53
CA LEU A 100 12.62 -10.75 -10.37
C LEU A 100 11.59 -10.96 -11.47
N THR A 101 10.31 -10.88 -11.10
CA THR A 101 9.21 -10.79 -12.04
C THR A 101 8.73 -9.34 -12.10
N VAL A 102 8.78 -8.71 -13.26
CA VAL A 102 8.18 -7.39 -13.48
C VAL A 102 6.76 -7.58 -14.00
N ARG A 103 5.77 -7.11 -13.24
CA ARG A 103 4.37 -7.12 -13.67
C ARG A 103 3.89 -5.69 -13.90
N GLY A 104 3.48 -5.43 -15.14
CA GLY A 104 2.64 -4.27 -15.45
C GLY A 104 1.20 -4.54 -15.03
N LEU A 105 0.53 -3.56 -14.43
CA LEU A 105 -0.90 -3.63 -14.18
C LEU A 105 -1.65 -3.25 -15.48
N SER A 106 -1.90 -4.26 -16.33
CA SER A 106 -2.83 -4.18 -17.47
C SER A 106 -3.64 -5.48 -17.59
N ASP A 107 -4.94 -5.36 -17.77
CA ASP A 107 -5.87 -6.48 -18.02
C ASP A 107 -5.77 -7.00 -19.48
N ARG A 108 -4.66 -6.74 -20.16
CA ARG A 108 -4.44 -7.11 -21.56
C ARG A 108 -3.04 -7.66 -21.72
N ILE A 109 -2.96 -8.72 -22.52
CA ILE A 109 -1.80 -9.57 -22.83
C ILE A 109 -0.59 -8.78 -23.40
N ASN A 110 -0.71 -7.46 -23.57
CA ASN A 110 0.36 -6.57 -23.96
C ASN A 110 0.88 -5.81 -22.73
N TYR A 111 2.19 -5.91 -22.49
CA TYR A 111 3.00 -5.31 -21.41
C TYR A 111 2.96 -3.77 -21.30
N ASN A 112 1.96 -3.12 -21.88
CA ASN A 112 1.69 -1.70 -21.68
C ASN A 112 0.76 -1.58 -20.47
N ALA A 113 1.34 -1.32 -19.29
CA ALA A 113 0.56 -1.00 -18.10
C ALA A 113 -0.28 0.26 -18.40
N LEU A 114 -1.58 0.08 -18.68
CA LEU A 114 -2.54 1.20 -18.89
C LEU A 114 -2.58 2.12 -17.67
N SER A 115 -2.20 1.59 -16.50
CA SER A 115 -2.05 2.34 -15.27
C SER A 115 -0.71 3.07 -15.15
N GLY A 116 0.25 2.95 -16.05
CA GLY A 116 1.59 3.56 -15.94
C GLY A 116 2.40 3.13 -14.72
N VAL A 117 1.99 2.06 -14.03
CA VAL A 117 2.63 1.53 -12.80
C VAL A 117 3.30 0.20 -13.12
N ALA A 118 4.61 0.12 -12.83
CA ALA A 118 5.37 -1.13 -12.87
C ALA A 118 5.60 -1.66 -11.45
N THR A 119 5.45 -2.96 -11.23
CA THR A 119 5.71 -3.60 -9.93
C THR A 119 6.79 -4.66 -10.08
N ILE A 120 7.78 -4.64 -9.19
CA ILE A 120 8.81 -5.67 -9.05
C ILE A 120 8.35 -6.64 -7.97
N ILE A 121 8.36 -7.93 -8.31
CA ILE A 121 7.94 -9.02 -7.42
C ILE A 121 9.10 -10.01 -7.30
N GLY A 122 9.42 -10.44 -6.08
CA GLY A 122 10.42 -11.48 -5.82
C GLY A 122 9.99 -12.80 -6.44
N ALA A 123 10.86 -13.46 -7.19
CA ALA A 123 10.50 -14.70 -7.88
C ALA A 123 10.24 -15.86 -6.89
N ARG A 124 10.88 -15.86 -5.72
CA ARG A 124 10.77 -16.92 -4.72
C ARG A 124 9.70 -16.60 -3.68
N THR A 125 9.81 -15.45 -3.02
CA THR A 125 8.87 -15.01 -1.96
C THR A 125 7.51 -14.61 -2.51
N LYS A 126 7.43 -14.24 -3.80
CA LYS A 126 6.24 -13.66 -4.43
C LYS A 126 5.77 -12.35 -3.77
N LYS A 127 6.62 -11.72 -2.95
CA LYS A 127 6.33 -10.44 -2.29
C LYS A 127 6.70 -9.27 -3.20
N VAL A 128 6.02 -8.15 -3.01
CA VAL A 128 6.33 -6.91 -3.74
C VAL A 128 7.61 -6.32 -3.18
N LEU A 129 8.57 -6.05 -4.06
CA LEU A 129 9.86 -5.44 -3.70
C LEU A 129 9.92 -3.96 -4.07
N TYR A 130 9.15 -3.56 -5.07
CA TYR A 130 9.08 -2.17 -5.51
C TYR A 130 7.81 -1.91 -6.32
N ARG A 131 7.24 -0.72 -6.17
CA ARG A 131 6.12 -0.23 -6.99
C ARG A 131 6.47 1.16 -7.54
N CYS A 132 6.54 1.26 -8.86
CA CYS A 132 6.80 2.52 -9.55
C CYS A 132 5.50 3.34 -9.68
N PRO A 133 5.46 4.62 -9.27
CA PRO A 133 4.33 5.50 -9.54
C PRO A 133 4.15 5.78 -11.04
N LYS A 134 2.96 6.24 -11.43
CA LYS A 134 2.68 6.76 -12.78
C LYS A 134 3.74 7.80 -13.18
N ASN A 135 4.39 7.60 -14.33
CA ASN A 135 5.42 8.46 -14.95
C ASN A 135 6.88 8.27 -14.46
N GLY A 136 7.16 7.30 -13.59
CA GLY A 136 8.54 6.96 -13.23
C GLY A 136 9.19 6.06 -14.27
N VAL A 137 10.39 6.43 -14.74
CA VAL A 137 11.25 5.51 -15.51
C VAL A 137 11.89 4.54 -14.53
N LEU A 138 11.58 3.25 -14.66
CA LEU A 138 12.23 2.20 -13.89
C LEU A 138 13.56 1.82 -14.58
N THR A 139 14.66 2.43 -14.17
CA THR A 139 16.00 1.96 -14.57
C THR A 139 16.49 0.93 -13.55
N VAL A 140 16.34 -0.36 -13.87
CA VAL A 140 16.93 -1.45 -13.08
C VAL A 140 18.40 -1.56 -13.48
N HIS A 141 19.29 -0.91 -12.73
CA HIS A 141 20.71 -1.23 -12.79
C HIS A 141 20.93 -2.54 -12.03
N TYR A 142 21.52 -3.53 -12.70
CA TYR A 142 22.02 -4.75 -12.07
C TYR A 142 22.99 -4.34 -10.95
N GLY A 143 22.55 -4.52 -9.71
CA GLY A 143 23.26 -4.06 -8.52
C GLY A 143 22.74 -2.73 -7.99
N VAL A 144 21.97 -2.81 -6.90
CA VAL A 144 21.43 -1.68 -6.11
C VAL A 144 20.25 -0.97 -6.78
N VAL A 145 19.04 -1.20 -6.26
CA VAL A 145 17.89 -0.32 -6.50
C VAL A 145 18.23 1.03 -5.84
N ASN A 146 18.85 1.93 -6.59
CA ASN A 146 19.12 3.28 -6.14
C ASN A 146 17.84 4.10 -6.35
N VAL A 147 17.12 4.35 -5.26
CA VAL A 147 15.90 5.18 -5.26
C VAL A 147 16.31 6.64 -5.35
N GLY A 148 16.66 7.08 -6.56
CA GLY A 148 16.86 8.50 -6.88
C GLY A 148 15.51 9.16 -7.15
N LYS A 149 15.17 10.20 -6.36
CA LYS A 149 14.13 11.16 -6.71
C LYS A 149 14.55 11.89 -7.99
N MET A 150 13.68 11.96 -8.99
CA MET A 150 13.70 13.02 -10.00
C MET A 150 12.67 14.08 -9.61
#